data_AF-A0A849E826-F1
#
_entry.id   AF-A0A849E826-F1
#
_cell.length_a   1.000
_cell.length_b   1.000
_cell.length_c   1.000
_cell.angle_alpha   90.00
_cell.angle_beta   90.00
_cell.angle_gamma   90.00
#
_symmetry.space_group_name_H-M   'P 1'
#
loop_
_entity.id
_entity.type
_entity.pdbx_description
1 polymer ?
#
loop_
_entity_poly.entity_id
_entity_poly.type
_entity_poly.pdbx_seq_one_letter_code
_entity_poly.pdbx_strand_id
1 'polypeptide(L)'
;MAHDHDHDHHHHEGEHSDLSETALRVKALESLLVEKGYVDPAALDELIETYETRVGPRNGAKVVAKAWSDAGFMEKLRTDATNAIADMGFIGRQGEHMVAVINTEDTHNMVVCTLCSCYPWPVLGLPPVWYKAPPYRSRAVSDPRGVLAEFGVQLPENVGVKVWDSTAEVRYLVIPRRPDGTENWSEERLATLVTRNSMIGTGLALTPEQAAS
;
A
#
# COMPACT_ATOMS: atom_id res chain seq x y z
N MET A 1 -28.72 12.03 49.08
CA MET A 1 -29.17 12.33 47.71
C MET A 1 -28.06 11.90 46.78
N ALA A 2 -28.21 10.72 46.18
CA ALA A 2 -27.31 10.17 45.18
C ALA A 2 -28.18 9.94 43.94
N HIS A 3 -27.82 10.56 42.82
CA HIS A 3 -28.46 10.33 41.53
C HIS A 3 -27.60 9.34 40.76
N ASP A 4 -28.15 8.15 40.58
CA ASP A 4 -27.68 7.14 39.65
C ASP A 4 -28.32 7.44 38.28
N HIS A 5 -27.52 7.52 37.22
CA HIS A 5 -27.99 7.73 35.86
C HIS A 5 -27.86 6.41 35.09
N ASP A 6 -28.95 5.66 35.07
CA ASP A 6 -29.18 4.55 34.15
C ASP A 6 -29.34 5.11 32.73
N HIS A 7 -28.52 4.65 31.78
CA HIS A 7 -28.69 4.92 30.36
C HIS A 7 -29.39 3.72 29.71
N ASP A 8 -30.72 3.81 29.63
CA ASP A 8 -31.55 2.88 28.86
C ASP A 8 -31.27 3.01 27.36
N HIS A 9 -30.66 1.98 26.78
CA HIS A 9 -30.59 1.79 25.34
C HIS A 9 -31.87 1.10 24.86
N HIS A 10 -32.86 1.89 24.46
CA HIS A 10 -34.03 1.38 23.74
C HIS A 10 -33.64 0.98 22.30
N HIS A 11 -33.50 -0.32 22.05
CA HIS A 11 -33.57 -0.87 20.69
C HIS A 11 -34.82 -1.73 20.55
N HIS A 12 -35.77 -1.21 19.75
CA HIS A 12 -36.94 -1.93 19.27
C HIS A 12 -36.53 -3.12 18.40
N GLU A 13 -37.10 -4.28 18.71
CA GLU A 13 -37.09 -5.48 17.86
C GLU A 13 -37.92 -5.24 16.59
N GLY A 14 -37.30 -5.49 15.44
CA GLY A 14 -37.94 -5.57 14.13
C GLY A 14 -37.13 -6.53 13.26
N GLU A 15 -37.70 -7.70 12.98
CA GLU A 15 -37.13 -8.70 12.07
C GLU A 15 -37.15 -8.21 10.63
N HIS A 16 -36.09 -7.52 10.21
CA HIS A 16 -35.67 -7.48 8.81
C HIS A 16 -34.14 -7.56 8.75
N SER A 17 -33.65 -8.38 7.81
CA SER A 17 -32.23 -8.57 7.48
C SER A 17 -31.66 -7.27 6.89
N ASP A 18 -31.41 -6.27 7.73
CA ASP A 18 -31.31 -4.90 7.25
C ASP A 18 -29.87 -4.48 6.99
N LEU A 19 -29.58 -4.34 5.68
CA LEU A 19 -28.43 -3.59 5.18
C LEU A 19 -28.31 -2.25 5.90
N SER A 20 -27.07 -1.84 6.22
CA SER A 20 -26.84 -0.49 6.77
C SER A 20 -27.34 0.59 5.81
N GLU A 21 -27.61 1.79 6.33
CA GLU A 21 -28.05 2.92 5.50
C GLU A 21 -27.07 3.22 4.34
N THR A 22 -25.76 3.08 4.59
CA THR A 22 -24.72 3.20 3.55
C THR A 22 -24.86 2.09 2.51
N ALA A 23 -25.08 0.84 2.92
CA ALA A 23 -25.27 -0.27 1.99
C ALA A 23 -26.54 -0.12 1.14
N LEU A 24 -27.62 0.41 1.72
CA LEU A 24 -28.83 0.76 0.97
C LEU A 24 -28.55 1.86 -0.07
N ARG A 25 -27.82 2.91 0.31
CA ARG A 25 -27.42 3.99 -0.62
C ARG A 25 -26.53 3.50 -1.76
N VAL A 26 -25.56 2.62 -1.47
CA VAL A 26 -24.70 1.98 -2.48
C VAL A 26 -25.54 1.18 -3.47
N LYS A 27 -26.43 0.31 -2.97
CA LYS A 27 -27.28 -0.53 -3.82
C LYS A 27 -28.26 0.27 -4.68
N ALA A 28 -28.81 1.36 -4.13
CA ALA A 28 -29.70 2.25 -4.88
C ALA A 28 -28.95 2.96 -6.02
N LEU A 29 -27.73 3.44 -5.77
CA LEU A 29 -26.90 4.07 -6.80
C LEU A 29 -26.49 3.08 -7.89
N GLU A 30 -26.03 1.89 -7.50
CA GLU A 30 -25.70 0.81 -8.43
C GLU A 30 -26.89 0.46 -9.34
N SER A 31 -28.07 0.20 -8.74
CA SER A 31 -29.28 -0.14 -9.48
C SER A 31 -29.64 0.93 -10.51
N LEU A 32 -29.58 2.21 -10.11
CA LEU A 32 -29.87 3.34 -11.00
C LEU A 32 -28.89 3.43 -12.18
N LEU A 33 -27.60 3.22 -11.93
CA LEU A 33 -26.57 3.31 -12.97
C LEU A 33 -26.64 2.14 -13.95
N VAL A 34 -26.99 0.95 -13.47
CA VAL A 34 -27.23 -0.24 -14.29
C VAL A 34 -28.49 -0.07 -15.14
N GLU A 35 -29.61 0.38 -14.55
CA GLU A 35 -30.87 0.63 -15.29
C GLU A 35 -30.68 1.64 -16.42
N LYS A 36 -29.84 2.66 -16.21
CA LYS A 36 -29.48 3.65 -17.22
C LYS A 36 -28.48 3.15 -18.27
N GLY A 37 -27.93 1.95 -18.12
CA GLY A 37 -26.93 1.38 -19.02
C GLY A 37 -25.55 2.03 -18.92
N TYR A 38 -25.23 2.72 -17.83
CA TYR A 38 -23.92 3.35 -17.60
C TYR A 38 -22.89 2.41 -16.99
N VAL A 39 -23.36 1.36 -16.31
CA VAL A 39 -22.53 0.34 -15.66
C VAL A 39 -22.98 -1.03 -16.14
N ASP A 40 -22.01 -1.84 -16.57
CA ASP A 40 -22.20 -3.27 -16.78
C ASP A 40 -21.81 -4.01 -15.49
N PRO A 41 -22.75 -4.72 -14.83
CA PRO A 41 -22.45 -5.49 -13.62
C PRO A 41 -21.32 -6.49 -13.79
N ALA A 42 -21.23 -7.17 -14.94
CA ALA A 42 -20.18 -8.16 -15.19
C ALA A 42 -18.79 -7.51 -15.25
N ALA A 43 -18.70 -6.30 -15.80
CA ALA A 43 -17.46 -5.53 -15.80
C ALA A 43 -17.08 -5.03 -14.39
N LEU A 44 -18.07 -4.71 -13.55
CA LEU A 44 -17.83 -4.35 -12.16
C LEU A 44 -17.29 -5.53 -11.35
N ASP A 45 -17.87 -6.72 -11.51
CA ASP A 45 -17.41 -7.95 -10.87
C ASP A 45 -15.96 -8.28 -11.24
N GLU A 46 -15.61 -8.18 -12.53
CA GLU A 46 -14.23 -8.39 -13.01
C GLU A 46 -13.23 -7.41 -12.38
N LEU A 47 -13.63 -6.15 -12.17
CA LEU A 47 -12.81 -5.14 -11.49
C LEU A 47 -12.61 -5.49 -10.00
N ILE A 48 -13.66 -5.94 -9.32
CA ILE A 48 -13.58 -6.37 -7.91
C ILE A 48 -12.62 -7.57 -7.81
N GLU A 49 -12.83 -8.61 -8.60
CA GLU A 49 -11.99 -9.81 -8.60
C GLU A 49 -10.52 -9.47 -8.91
N THR A 50 -10.27 -8.54 -9.84
CA THR A 50 -8.91 -8.08 -10.17
C THR A 50 -8.15 -7.60 -8.93
N TYR A 51 -8.75 -6.71 -8.13
CA TYR A 51 -8.08 -6.11 -6.98
C TYR A 51 -8.16 -6.95 -5.71
N GLU A 52 -9.08 -7.89 -5.62
CA GLU A 52 -9.17 -8.82 -4.49
C GLU A 52 -8.19 -9.99 -4.61
N THR A 53 -7.96 -10.51 -5.82
CA THR A 53 -7.24 -11.79 -5.98
C THR A 53 -5.99 -11.71 -6.84
N ARG A 54 -5.95 -10.82 -7.84
CA ARG A 54 -4.87 -10.79 -8.86
C ARG A 54 -3.82 -9.71 -8.60
N VAL A 55 -4.22 -8.53 -8.12
CA VAL A 55 -3.33 -7.38 -7.97
C VAL A 55 -3.07 -7.07 -6.49
N GLY A 56 -1.81 -7.16 -6.07
CA GLY A 56 -1.44 -6.90 -4.69
C GLY A 56 0.06 -6.82 -4.43
N PRO A 57 0.48 -6.64 -3.17
CA PRO A 57 1.88 -6.43 -2.78
C PRO A 57 2.86 -7.52 -3.21
N ARG A 58 2.38 -8.72 -3.52
CA ARG A 58 3.23 -9.80 -4.06
C ARG A 58 3.88 -9.42 -5.39
N ASN A 59 3.26 -8.53 -6.18
CA ASN A 59 3.84 -8.03 -7.43
C ASN A 59 5.06 -7.16 -7.14
N GLY A 60 4.92 -6.16 -6.25
CA GLY A 60 6.03 -5.32 -5.81
C GLY A 60 7.15 -6.12 -5.14
N ALA A 61 6.80 -7.15 -4.35
CA ALA A 61 7.79 -8.03 -3.73
C ALA A 61 8.69 -8.73 -4.77
N LYS A 62 8.13 -9.18 -5.90
CA LYS A 62 8.90 -9.72 -7.03
C LYS A 62 9.79 -8.67 -7.67
N VAL A 63 9.30 -7.45 -7.86
CA VAL A 63 10.10 -6.33 -8.40
C VAL A 63 11.31 -6.06 -7.50
N VAL A 64 11.10 -5.95 -6.18
CA VAL A 64 12.18 -5.70 -5.22
C VAL A 64 13.17 -6.86 -5.16
N ALA A 65 12.69 -8.11 -5.11
CA ALA A 65 13.56 -9.28 -5.06
C ALA A 65 14.43 -9.39 -6.31
N LYS A 66 13.85 -9.16 -7.50
CA LYS A 66 14.62 -9.11 -8.74
C LYS A 66 15.67 -8.00 -8.71
N ALA A 67 15.32 -6.81 -8.20
CA ALA A 67 16.27 -5.71 -8.06
C ALA A 67 17.45 -6.04 -7.14
N TRP A 68 17.20 -6.78 -6.06
CA TRP A 68 18.25 -7.24 -5.14
C TRP A 68 19.17 -8.31 -5.73
N SER A 69 18.66 -9.13 -6.65
CA SER A 69 19.41 -10.24 -7.27
C SER A 69 20.05 -9.89 -8.61
N ASP A 70 19.60 -8.83 -9.28
CA ASP A 70 20.00 -8.46 -10.64
C ASP A 70 20.35 -6.97 -10.70
N ALA A 71 21.65 -6.66 -10.66
CA ALA A 71 22.14 -5.28 -10.72
C ALA A 71 21.76 -4.57 -12.03
N GLY A 72 21.63 -5.30 -13.15
CA GLY A 72 21.17 -4.73 -14.41
C GLY A 72 19.71 -4.31 -14.33
N PHE A 73 18.87 -5.12 -13.67
CA PHE A 73 17.48 -4.76 -13.41
C PHE A 73 17.35 -3.60 -12.43
N MET A 74 18.19 -3.53 -11.39
CA MET A 74 18.25 -2.39 -10.48
C MET A 74 18.51 -1.08 -11.24
N GLU A 75 19.44 -1.06 -12.19
CA GLU A 75 19.70 0.15 -12.98
C GLU A 75 18.57 0.51 -13.95
N LYS A 76 17.89 -0.50 -14.52
CA LYS A 76 16.67 -0.26 -15.29
C LYS A 76 15.59 0.39 -14.42
N LEU A 77 15.36 -0.11 -13.20
CA LEU A 77 14.42 0.49 -12.26
C LEU A 77 14.77 1.93 -11.89
N ARG A 78 16.06 2.23 -11.69
CA ARG A 78 16.52 3.60 -11.40
C ARG A 78 16.24 4.56 -12.55
N THR A 79 16.44 4.09 -13.78
CA THR A 79 16.34 4.93 -14.99
C THR A 79 14.90 5.09 -15.45
N ASP A 80 14.16 3.98 -15.49
CA ASP A 80 12.78 3.90 -15.98
C ASP A 80 12.04 2.77 -15.28
N ALA A 81 11.54 3.07 -14.07
CA ALA A 81 10.77 2.12 -13.30
C ALA A 81 9.46 1.71 -14.00
N THR A 82 8.91 2.57 -14.86
CA THR A 82 7.65 2.27 -15.58
C THR A 82 7.88 1.08 -16.51
N ASN A 83 8.87 1.19 -17.40
CA ASN A 83 9.16 0.13 -18.35
C ASN A 83 9.74 -1.12 -17.67
N ALA A 84 10.60 -0.96 -16.65
CA ALA A 84 11.15 -2.10 -15.93
C ALA A 84 10.07 -2.94 -15.21
N ILE A 85 9.06 -2.29 -14.63
CA ILE A 85 7.93 -2.96 -13.97
C ILE A 85 6.96 -3.54 -15.02
N ALA A 86 6.75 -2.84 -16.15
CA ALA A 86 5.94 -3.31 -17.25
C ALA A 86 6.51 -4.57 -17.92
N ASP A 87 7.84 -4.69 -18.05
CA ASP A 87 8.52 -5.89 -18.55
C ASP A 87 8.24 -7.14 -17.71
N MET A 88 7.88 -6.95 -16.42
CA MET A 88 7.43 -8.04 -15.54
C MET A 88 5.93 -8.35 -15.65
N GLY A 89 5.21 -7.66 -16.53
CA GLY A 89 3.78 -7.79 -16.74
C GLY A 89 2.92 -7.00 -15.73
N PHE A 90 3.52 -6.16 -14.89
CA PHE A 90 2.80 -5.37 -13.91
C PHE A 90 2.47 -3.99 -14.47
N ILE A 91 1.32 -3.90 -15.15
CA ILE A 91 0.82 -2.66 -15.74
C ILE A 91 -0.59 -2.38 -15.22
N GLY A 92 -1.04 -1.13 -15.37
CA GLY A 92 -2.44 -0.79 -15.16
C GLY A 92 -2.64 0.55 -14.48
N ARG A 93 -3.89 0.77 -14.05
CA ARG A 93 -4.34 2.01 -13.43
C ARG A 93 -3.51 2.36 -12.21
N GLN A 94 -3.24 3.64 -12.02
CA GLN A 94 -2.46 4.16 -10.89
C GLN A 94 -1.03 3.58 -10.85
N GLY A 95 -0.43 3.42 -12.02
CA GLY A 95 0.94 2.95 -12.20
C GLY A 95 1.48 3.25 -13.60
N GLU A 96 0.87 4.20 -14.30
CA GLU A 96 1.22 4.62 -15.66
C GLU A 96 2.57 5.36 -15.69
N HIS A 97 2.95 5.99 -14.57
CA HIS A 97 4.24 6.66 -14.37
C HIS A 97 4.84 6.27 -13.02
N MET A 98 5.69 5.24 -13.04
CA MET A 98 6.35 4.72 -11.85
C MET A 98 7.72 5.36 -11.63
N VAL A 99 8.06 5.60 -10.37
CA VAL A 99 9.42 5.95 -9.92
C VAL A 99 9.81 5.03 -8.77
N ALA A 100 10.94 4.34 -8.92
CA ALA A 100 11.53 3.57 -7.83
C ALA A 100 12.43 4.47 -6.98
N VAL A 101 12.17 4.52 -5.67
CA VAL A 101 12.97 5.29 -4.70
C VAL A 101 13.73 4.32 -3.81
N ILE A 102 15.06 4.32 -3.92
CA ILE A 102 15.89 3.25 -3.37
C ILE A 102 16.50 3.69 -2.05
N ASN A 103 16.30 2.87 -1.01
CA ASN A 103 16.92 3.09 0.28
C ASN A 103 18.41 2.75 0.22
N THR A 104 19.22 3.56 0.91
CA THR A 104 20.67 3.45 1.02
C THR A 104 21.06 3.39 2.49
N GLU A 105 22.35 3.27 2.79
CA GLU A 105 22.85 3.28 4.17
C GLU A 105 22.56 4.59 4.91
N ASP A 106 22.45 5.69 4.17
CA ASP A 106 22.27 7.05 4.67
C ASP A 106 20.88 7.64 4.38
N THR A 107 20.04 6.98 3.56
CA THR A 107 18.71 7.51 3.19
C THR A 107 17.62 6.43 3.27
N HIS A 108 16.57 6.72 4.02
CA HIS A 108 15.33 5.96 4.06
C HIS A 108 14.20 6.76 3.38
N ASN A 109 13.58 6.16 2.36
CA ASN A 109 12.46 6.77 1.64
C ASN A 109 11.13 6.32 2.24
N MET A 110 10.15 7.22 2.26
CA MET A 110 8.79 6.99 2.73
C MET A 110 7.80 7.67 1.81
N VAL A 111 6.68 7.02 1.47
CA VAL A 111 5.70 7.53 0.50
C VAL A 111 4.38 7.88 1.18
N VAL A 112 3.80 9.02 0.81
CA VAL A 112 2.48 9.47 1.28
C VAL A 112 1.72 10.13 0.12
N CYS A 113 0.42 10.31 0.29
CA CYS A 113 -0.39 11.23 -0.50
C CYS A 113 -1.17 12.11 0.48
N THR A 114 -0.67 13.30 0.75
CA THR A 114 -1.26 14.19 1.77
C THR A 114 -2.67 14.62 1.38
N LEU A 115 -2.93 14.78 0.08
CA LEU A 115 -4.20 15.31 -0.46
C LEU A 115 -5.32 14.27 -0.53
N CYS A 116 -5.00 12.99 -0.73
CA CYS A 116 -6.01 11.94 -0.85
C CYS A 116 -5.47 10.54 -0.51
N SER A 117 -5.06 9.78 -1.53
CA SER A 117 -4.69 8.37 -1.41
C SER A 117 -3.97 7.80 -2.64
N CYS A 118 -3.30 8.63 -3.46
CA CYS A 118 -2.53 8.19 -4.62
C CYS A 118 -1.55 7.08 -4.23
N TYR A 119 -1.54 5.97 -4.97
CA TYR A 119 -0.84 4.75 -4.55
C TYR A 119 -0.54 3.84 -5.77
N PRO A 120 0.59 3.11 -5.83
CA PRO A 120 0.99 2.34 -7.01
C PRO A 120 0.22 1.00 -7.12
N TRP A 121 -1.01 1.02 -7.65
CA TRP A 121 -1.88 -0.15 -7.61
C TRP A 121 -1.31 -1.40 -8.30
N PRO A 122 -0.66 -1.34 -9.48
CA PRO A 122 -0.20 -2.54 -10.18
C PRO A 122 0.79 -3.40 -9.36
N VAL A 123 1.55 -2.75 -8.46
CA VAL A 123 2.58 -3.42 -7.64
C VAL A 123 2.20 -3.58 -6.17
N LEU A 124 1.32 -2.74 -5.62
CA LEU A 124 0.95 -2.78 -4.21
C LEU A 124 -0.54 -3.07 -3.93
N GLY A 125 -1.38 -3.19 -4.95
CA GLY A 125 -2.83 -3.30 -4.81
C GLY A 125 -3.47 -2.01 -4.28
N LEU A 126 -4.67 -2.14 -3.72
CA LEU A 126 -5.36 -0.99 -3.12
C LEU A 126 -4.71 -0.58 -1.79
N PRO A 127 -4.63 0.73 -1.49
CA PRO A 127 -3.99 1.23 -0.28
C PRO A 127 -4.74 0.79 0.99
N PRO A 128 -4.01 0.44 2.06
CA PRO A 128 -4.63 0.10 3.34
C PRO A 128 -5.35 1.31 3.95
N VAL A 129 -6.30 1.04 4.85
CA VAL A 129 -7.13 2.09 5.47
C VAL A 129 -6.28 3.18 6.14
N TRP A 130 -5.23 2.81 6.87
CA TRP A 130 -4.37 3.76 7.56
C TRP A 130 -3.65 4.73 6.62
N TYR A 131 -3.31 4.30 5.40
CA TYR A 131 -2.61 5.15 4.43
C TYR A 131 -3.49 6.30 3.96
N LYS A 132 -4.80 6.04 3.85
CA LYS A 132 -5.82 7.01 3.41
C LYS A 132 -6.27 7.95 4.53
N ALA A 133 -5.95 7.61 5.78
CA ALA A 133 -6.48 8.27 6.95
C ALA A 133 -5.69 9.55 7.30
N PRO A 134 -6.36 10.59 7.86
CA PRO A 134 -5.72 11.83 8.26
C PRO A 134 -4.49 11.68 9.20
N PRO A 135 -4.45 10.75 10.17
CA PRO A 135 -3.29 10.61 11.06
C PRO A 135 -1.98 10.35 10.31
N TYR A 136 -1.99 9.45 9.32
CA TYR A 136 -0.81 9.19 8.50
C TYR A 136 -0.52 10.38 7.57
N ARG A 137 -1.54 10.84 6.84
CA ARG A 137 -1.39 11.84 5.78
C ARG A 137 -0.88 13.19 6.29
N SER A 138 -1.29 13.60 7.49
CA SER A 138 -0.88 14.88 8.07
C SER A 138 0.52 14.84 8.66
N ARG A 139 0.90 13.73 9.31
CA ARG A 139 2.15 13.63 10.08
C ARG A 139 3.33 13.08 9.30
N ALA A 140 3.10 12.26 8.28
CA ALA A 140 4.19 11.68 7.50
C ALA A 140 5.12 12.73 6.88
N VAL A 141 4.62 13.93 6.55
CA VAL A 141 5.43 15.03 5.99
C VAL A 141 6.05 15.96 7.02
N SER A 142 5.55 15.98 8.26
CA SER A 142 6.02 16.91 9.31
C SER A 142 6.87 16.23 10.39
N ASP A 143 6.52 14.98 10.74
CA ASP A 143 7.19 14.14 11.73
C ASP A 143 7.28 12.70 11.22
N PRO A 144 8.05 12.44 10.14
CA PRO A 144 8.16 11.11 9.58
C PRO A 144 8.78 10.11 10.56
N ARG A 145 9.73 10.55 11.40
CA ARG A 145 10.39 9.68 12.38
C ARG A 145 9.44 9.25 13.50
N GLY A 146 8.59 10.13 14.01
CA GLY A 146 7.55 9.76 14.98
C GLY A 146 6.51 8.81 14.38
N VAL A 147 6.11 9.02 13.12
CA VAL A 147 5.21 8.08 12.42
C VAL A 147 5.87 6.70 12.26
N LEU A 148 7.14 6.64 11.86
CA LEU A 148 7.89 5.38 11.77
C LEU A 148 7.98 4.66 13.12
N ALA A 149 8.18 5.39 14.21
CA ALA A 149 8.20 4.82 15.56
C ALA A 149 6.89 4.11 15.92
N GLU A 150 5.73 4.64 15.50
CA GLU A 150 4.42 4.02 15.71
C GLU A 150 4.23 2.72 14.91
N PHE A 151 4.95 2.57 13.79
CA PHE A 151 5.05 1.32 13.04
C PHE A 151 6.13 0.37 13.59
N GLY A 152 6.80 0.74 14.69
CA GLY A 152 7.88 -0.05 15.29
C GLY A 152 9.22 0.08 14.56
N VAL A 153 9.40 1.08 13.69
CA VAL A 153 10.64 1.34 12.96
C VAL A 153 11.44 2.43 13.65
N GLN A 154 12.65 2.10 14.09
CA GLN A 154 13.62 3.05 14.62
C GLN A 154 14.82 3.13 13.67
N LEU A 155 15.09 4.32 13.15
CA LEU A 155 16.21 4.57 12.25
C LEU A 155 17.33 5.30 13.00
N PRO A 156 18.61 4.94 12.77
CA PRO A 156 19.74 5.69 13.31
C PRO A 156 19.65 7.20 13.01
N GLU A 157 20.15 8.05 13.89
CA GLU A 157 20.06 9.51 13.74
C GLU A 157 20.74 10.02 12.46
N ASN A 158 21.80 9.35 12.02
CA ASN A 158 22.55 9.70 10.82
C ASN A 158 21.86 9.29 9.50
N VAL A 159 20.73 8.58 9.55
CA VAL A 159 19.97 8.21 8.34
C VAL A 159 18.95 9.31 8.02
N GLY A 160 19.07 9.96 6.86
CA GLY A 160 18.08 10.91 6.38
C GLY A 160 16.75 10.20 6.06
N VAL A 161 15.62 10.83 6.39
CA VAL A 161 14.30 10.35 5.94
C VAL A 161 13.77 11.25 4.84
N LYS A 162 13.61 10.69 3.64
CA LYS A 162 13.07 11.40 2.47
C LYS A 162 11.61 11.01 2.25
N VAL A 163 10.71 11.96 2.44
CA VAL A 163 9.28 11.76 2.26
C VAL A 163 8.89 12.19 0.85
N TRP A 164 8.20 11.30 0.13
CA TRP A 164 7.69 11.52 -1.21
C TRP A 164 6.18 11.68 -1.15
N ASP A 165 5.71 12.91 -1.39
CA ASP A 165 4.29 13.21 -1.44
C ASP A 165 3.76 13.07 -2.88
N SER A 166 2.82 12.15 -3.07
CA SER A 166 2.24 11.78 -4.36
C SER A 166 1.18 12.80 -4.78
N THR A 167 1.65 14.00 -5.14
CA THR A 167 0.83 15.19 -5.48
C THR A 167 0.53 15.32 -6.97
N ALA A 168 1.16 14.48 -7.81
CA ALA A 168 0.99 14.46 -9.26
C ALA A 168 0.67 13.03 -9.75
N GLU A 169 0.76 12.80 -11.06
CA GLU A 169 0.48 11.48 -11.66
C GLU A 169 1.62 10.46 -11.52
N VAL A 170 2.72 10.83 -10.85
CA VAL A 170 3.80 9.90 -10.50
C VAL A 170 3.37 9.01 -9.33
N ARG A 171 3.75 7.73 -9.39
CA ARG A 171 3.55 6.75 -8.31
C ARG A 171 4.89 6.18 -7.88
N TYR A 172 5.13 6.16 -6.57
CA TYR A 172 6.40 5.78 -6.00
C TYR A 172 6.37 4.35 -5.46
N LEU A 173 7.42 3.59 -5.74
CA LEU A 173 7.70 2.30 -5.10
C LEU A 173 9.01 2.43 -4.31
N VAL A 174 8.99 2.18 -3.00
CA VAL A 174 10.23 2.10 -2.23
C VAL A 174 10.90 0.77 -2.51
N ILE A 175 12.19 0.81 -2.86
CA ILE A 175 13.05 -0.38 -2.89
C ILE A 175 13.81 -0.41 -1.56
N PRO A 176 13.39 -1.24 -0.58
CA PRO A 176 14.05 -1.34 0.70
C PRO A 176 15.47 -1.89 0.55
N ARG A 177 16.31 -1.70 1.58
CA ARG A 177 17.62 -2.35 1.63
C ARG A 177 17.45 -3.87 1.73
N ARG A 178 18.29 -4.60 1.01
CA ARG A 178 18.40 -6.06 1.14
C ARG A 178 18.92 -6.39 2.56
N PRO A 179 18.24 -7.26 3.32
CA PRO A 179 18.73 -7.71 4.62
C PRO A 179 20.04 -8.52 4.48
N ASP A 180 20.95 -8.34 5.44
CA ASP A 180 22.20 -9.11 5.52
C ASP A 180 21.92 -10.61 5.73
N GLY A 181 22.86 -11.48 5.33
CA GLY A 181 22.72 -12.93 5.49
C GLY A 181 21.80 -13.58 4.46
N THR A 182 21.47 -12.84 3.40
CA THR A 182 20.59 -13.30 2.32
C THR A 182 21.35 -13.50 1.00
N GLU A 183 22.68 -13.40 0.97
CA GLU A 183 23.51 -13.29 -0.24
C GLU A 183 23.24 -14.42 -1.25
N ASN A 184 23.07 -15.65 -0.74
CA ASN A 184 22.85 -16.87 -1.53
C ASN A 184 21.37 -17.26 -1.69
N TRP A 185 20.44 -16.39 -1.33
CA TRP A 185 19.01 -16.69 -1.44
C TRP A 185 18.53 -16.58 -2.89
N SER A 186 17.59 -17.45 -3.28
CA SER A 186 16.88 -17.31 -4.54
C SER A 186 15.98 -16.07 -4.54
N GLU A 187 15.65 -15.55 -5.72
CA GLU A 187 14.71 -14.44 -5.88
C GLU A 187 13.37 -14.71 -5.19
N GLU A 188 12.83 -15.92 -5.35
CA GLU A 188 11.56 -16.33 -4.71
C GLU A 188 11.64 -16.25 -3.18
N ARG A 189 12.77 -16.65 -2.60
CA ARG A 189 12.98 -16.59 -1.15
C ARG A 189 13.22 -15.17 -0.68
N LEU A 190 13.90 -14.34 -1.47
CA LEU A 190 14.07 -12.92 -1.16
C LEU A 190 12.73 -12.18 -1.15
N ALA A 191 11.82 -12.51 -2.07
CA ALA A 191 10.51 -11.89 -2.14
C ALA A 191 9.67 -12.10 -0.86
N THR A 192 9.92 -13.17 -0.09
CA THR A 192 9.21 -13.40 1.18
C THR A 192 9.63 -12.41 2.28
N LEU A 193 10.77 -11.76 2.15
CA LEU A 193 11.25 -10.73 3.08
C LEU A 193 10.62 -9.37 2.82
N VAL A 194 10.04 -9.16 1.63
CA VAL A 194 9.51 -7.87 1.20
C VAL A 194 8.06 -7.74 1.63
N THR A 195 7.78 -6.78 2.50
CA THR A 195 6.43 -6.52 2.98
C THR A 195 5.81 -5.34 2.27
N ARG A 196 4.48 -5.21 2.33
CA ARG A 196 3.81 -3.98 1.86
C ARG A 196 4.40 -2.74 2.54
N ASN A 197 4.63 -2.79 3.85
CA ASN A 197 5.15 -1.65 4.60
C ASN A 197 6.58 -1.28 4.18
N SER A 198 7.44 -2.27 3.87
CA SER A 198 8.80 -1.99 3.39
C SER A 198 8.83 -1.31 2.01
N MET A 199 7.81 -1.56 1.19
CA MET A 199 7.65 -0.92 -0.13
C MET A 199 6.91 0.43 -0.10
N ILE A 200 6.23 0.76 1.01
CA ILE A 200 5.73 2.12 1.28
C ILE A 200 6.82 2.95 2.00
N GLY A 201 7.74 2.27 2.69
CA GLY A 201 8.73 2.89 3.55
C GLY A 201 8.26 3.09 4.99
N THR A 202 7.14 2.48 5.41
CA THR A 202 6.69 2.45 6.82
C THR A 202 7.21 1.24 7.59
N GLY A 203 7.99 0.38 6.94
CA GLY A 203 8.61 -0.81 7.50
C GLY A 203 10.01 -1.01 6.92
N LEU A 204 10.78 -1.90 7.55
CA LEU A 204 11.97 -2.48 6.92
C LEU A 204 11.58 -3.81 6.24
N ALA A 205 12.42 -4.27 5.31
CA ALA A 205 12.33 -5.67 4.88
C ALA A 205 12.57 -6.58 6.10
N LEU A 206 11.91 -7.73 6.14
CA LEU A 206 12.08 -8.70 7.22
C LEU A 206 13.51 -9.22 7.22
N THR A 207 14.09 -9.42 8.41
CA THR A 207 15.33 -10.18 8.52
C THR A 207 15.06 -11.67 8.28
N PRO A 208 16.09 -12.47 7.94
CA PRO A 208 15.95 -13.92 7.85
C PRO A 208 15.28 -14.57 9.07
N GLU A 209 15.56 -14.08 10.28
CA GLU A 209 15.00 -14.58 11.53
C GLU A 209 13.50 -14.27 11.65
N GLN A 210 13.11 -13.06 11.26
CA GLN A 210 11.70 -12.65 11.28
C GLN A 210 10.85 -13.43 10.26
N ALA A 211 11.42 -13.82 9.12
CA ALA A 211 10.72 -14.60 8.12
C ALA A 211 10.65 -16.12 8.44
N ALA A 212 11.47 -16.59 9.37
CA ALA A 212 11.45 -17.98 9.85
C ALA A 212 10.50 -18.21 11.04
N SER A 213 9.95 -17.12 11.61
CA SER A 213 9.03 -17.11 12.75
C SER A 213 7.58 -17.08 12.29
#